data_AF-A0A9X3EZJ4-F1
#
_entry.id   AF-A0A9X3EZJ4-F1
#
_cell.length_a   1.000
_cell.length_b   1.000
_cell.length_c   1.000
_cell.angle_alpha   90.00
_cell.angle_beta   90.00
_cell.angle_gamma   90.00
#
_symmetry.space_group_name_H-M   'P 1'
#
loop_
_entity.id
_entity.type
_entity.pdbx_description
1 polymer ?
#
loop_
_entity_poly.entity_id
_entity_poly.type
_entity_poly.pdbx_seq_one_letter_code
_entity_poly.pdbx_strand_id
1 'polypeptide(L)'
;MLRAATLVTLASLALSACSDDGSGRASATAAIVSGVGTLPPTTEDATSAGTPTSTGETTGTTAGTTDDDGSSAPDPTGNGGPKFDIGKTPDAGPPPEPKACLKVDLLFVVDNSSSMKDEQDNLVASFPGFVQEIQQQLVDAESLHIGVVSTDKYEGNENPCDGVLGGLVTQTDGSNSSNQYCGPFVSGKRYMTEQDDLATRFACAAQVGTSGDSNEKPLQAALRALGPDLAQPGQCNEGFVREDALLVLVVITDEEEDGSSGDPPDWFNELVALKGGIETNIVTLALIGPENPECASAAEIAHRIIDFAEMFTYGSIGQICAASFQPFFHDAIAVIDQACENFVPPG
;
A
#
# COMPACT_ATOMS: atom_id res chain seq x y z
N MET A 1 -23.50 5.22 72.20
CA MET A 1 -24.43 4.30 71.50
C MET A 1 -23.67 3.62 70.38
N LEU A 2 -24.02 2.36 70.08
CA LEU A 2 -23.47 1.40 69.10
C LEU A 2 -22.04 1.56 68.53
N ARG A 3 -21.25 0.48 68.64
CA ARG A 3 -19.88 0.33 68.14
C ARG A 3 -19.86 -0.19 66.69
N ALA A 4 -18.77 0.11 65.98
CA ALA A 4 -18.44 -0.50 64.71
C ALA A 4 -18.24 -2.03 64.83
N ALA A 5 -18.61 -2.76 63.79
CA ALA A 5 -18.41 -4.20 63.67
C ALA A 5 -17.22 -4.49 62.75
N THR A 6 -16.16 -5.07 63.30
CA THR A 6 -15.03 -5.63 62.55
C THR A 6 -15.21 -7.15 62.52
N LEU A 7 -15.32 -7.75 61.34
CA LEU A 7 -15.17 -9.20 61.17
C LEU A 7 -13.89 -9.49 60.37
N VAL A 8 -12.94 -10.14 61.03
CA VAL A 8 -11.81 -10.82 60.42
C VAL A 8 -12.16 -12.31 60.40
N THR A 9 -12.05 -12.97 59.24
CA THR A 9 -12.30 -14.40 59.11
C THR A 9 -11.02 -15.12 58.68
N LEU A 10 -10.75 -16.27 59.29
CA LEU A 10 -9.46 -16.95 59.26
C LEU A 10 -9.13 -17.61 57.91
N ALA A 11 -7.83 -17.69 57.63
CA ALA A 11 -7.27 -18.56 56.59
C ALA A 11 -7.38 -20.04 56.96
N SER A 12 -7.30 -20.92 55.96
CA SER A 12 -7.10 -22.37 56.15
C SER A 12 -6.25 -22.93 55.01
N LEU A 13 -4.96 -23.13 55.29
CA LEU A 13 -4.06 -23.92 54.42
C LEU A 13 -4.28 -25.41 54.70
N ALA A 14 -4.36 -26.21 53.64
CA ALA A 14 -4.21 -27.65 53.71
C ALA A 14 -3.03 -28.06 52.82
N LEU A 15 -1.91 -28.39 53.45
CA LEU A 15 -0.68 -28.85 52.80
C LEU A 15 -0.59 -30.37 52.96
N SER A 16 -0.61 -31.14 51.88
CA SER A 16 -0.41 -32.59 51.92
C SER A 16 1.03 -32.93 51.57
N ALA A 17 1.81 -33.33 52.58
CA ALA A 17 3.15 -33.89 52.40
C ALA A 17 3.20 -35.28 53.05
N CYS A 18 3.71 -36.27 52.31
CA CYS A 18 4.17 -37.56 52.84
C CYS A 18 5.62 -37.78 52.40
N SER A 19 6.37 -38.50 53.24
CA SER A 19 7.82 -38.38 53.32
C SER A 19 8.60 -39.31 52.40
N ASP A 20 9.75 -38.76 52.00
CA ASP A 20 11.05 -39.36 51.65
C ASP A 20 11.33 -40.79 52.18
N ASP A 21 12.04 -41.57 51.36
CA ASP A 21 13.04 -42.53 51.84
C ASP A 21 14.12 -42.72 50.74
N GLY A 22 15.37 -42.37 51.06
CA GLY A 22 16.41 -42.12 50.07
C GLY A 22 17.47 -43.21 49.90
N SER A 23 18.19 -43.19 48.77
CA SER A 23 19.57 -43.68 48.65
C SER A 23 20.24 -43.11 47.41
N GLY A 24 21.21 -42.22 47.59
CA GLY A 24 21.90 -41.56 46.47
C GLY A 24 23.16 -42.30 46.00
N ARG A 25 23.75 -41.81 44.90
CA ARG A 25 25.20 -41.91 44.65
C ARG A 25 25.72 -40.91 43.60
N ALA A 26 26.71 -40.13 44.04
CA ALA A 26 27.84 -39.55 43.32
C ALA A 26 27.71 -39.15 41.82
N SER A 27 27.67 -37.83 41.61
CA SER A 27 28.70 -37.04 40.88
C SER A 27 29.65 -37.76 39.90
N ALA A 28 29.71 -37.26 38.66
CA ALA A 28 30.91 -37.26 37.83
C ALA A 28 30.92 -36.06 36.86
N THR A 29 31.70 -35.03 37.16
CA THR A 29 32.16 -34.02 36.19
C THR A 29 33.22 -34.61 35.25
N ALA A 30 33.19 -34.28 33.97
CA ALA A 30 34.36 -34.32 33.10
C ALA A 30 34.24 -33.31 31.94
N ALA A 31 35.33 -32.62 31.63
CA ALA A 31 35.45 -31.75 30.47
C ALA A 31 36.81 -32.03 29.76
N ILE A 32 36.87 -31.65 28.48
CA ILE A 32 38.04 -31.52 27.59
C ILE A 32 38.91 -32.75 27.25
N VAL A 33 39.18 -32.96 25.95
CA VAL A 33 40.52 -32.86 25.33
C VAL A 33 40.45 -33.06 23.80
N SER A 34 41.36 -32.41 23.06
CA SER A 34 41.46 -32.35 21.59
C SER A 34 42.44 -33.37 20.96
N GLY A 35 42.35 -33.59 19.64
CA GLY A 35 43.38 -34.22 18.77
C GLY A 35 42.75 -34.90 17.54
N VAL A 36 42.82 -34.38 16.30
CA VAL A 36 43.96 -34.20 15.35
C VAL A 36 44.46 -35.53 14.74
N GLY A 37 44.45 -35.64 13.38
CA GLY A 37 45.07 -36.76 12.62
C GLY A 37 44.35 -37.17 11.30
N THR A 38 44.22 -36.32 10.27
CA THR A 38 45.11 -36.20 9.07
C THR A 38 44.82 -37.13 7.86
N LEU A 39 44.54 -36.46 6.74
CA LEU A 39 44.47 -36.79 5.28
C LEU A 39 45.77 -37.40 4.65
N PRO A 40 46.01 -37.52 3.28
CA PRO A 40 45.21 -37.49 2.01
C PRO A 40 45.63 -38.69 1.07
N PRO A 41 45.96 -38.60 -0.26
CA PRO A 41 45.47 -37.82 -1.44
C PRO A 41 45.17 -38.65 -2.73
N THR A 42 44.54 -38.03 -3.74
CA THR A 42 44.95 -37.98 -5.20
C THR A 42 43.97 -37.04 -5.97
N THR A 43 44.34 -35.80 -6.33
CA THR A 43 45.06 -35.31 -7.56
C THR A 43 44.18 -35.29 -8.83
N GLU A 44 43.69 -34.11 -9.28
CA GLU A 44 44.31 -33.16 -10.25
C GLU A 44 43.75 -33.39 -11.69
N ASP A 45 43.72 -32.45 -12.65
CA ASP A 45 44.46 -31.19 -12.80
C ASP A 45 43.62 -30.08 -13.50
N ALA A 46 44.25 -28.94 -13.84
CA ALA A 46 43.66 -27.62 -13.98
C ALA A 46 43.53 -27.02 -15.40
N THR A 47 42.91 -25.83 -15.43
CA THR A 47 43.09 -24.71 -16.40
C THR A 47 42.81 -24.90 -17.90
N SER A 48 41.94 -24.05 -18.45
CA SER A 48 42.37 -22.98 -19.37
C SER A 48 41.29 -21.88 -19.52
N ALA A 49 41.68 -20.74 -20.10
CA ALA A 49 40.86 -19.54 -20.28
C ALA A 49 40.04 -19.54 -21.59
N GLY A 50 39.10 -18.61 -21.73
CA GLY A 50 38.54 -18.22 -23.04
C GLY A 50 37.10 -17.73 -23.03
N THR A 51 36.90 -16.44 -23.30
CA THR A 51 35.61 -15.81 -23.64
C THR A 51 34.98 -16.42 -24.89
N PRO A 52 33.64 -16.61 -24.95
CA PRO A 52 32.93 -16.75 -26.21
C PRO A 52 32.37 -15.39 -26.68
N THR A 53 32.84 -14.95 -27.85
CA THR A 53 32.29 -13.81 -28.61
C THR A 53 31.06 -14.24 -29.43
N SER A 54 30.22 -13.25 -29.73
CA SER A 54 29.20 -13.23 -30.80
C SER A 54 29.35 -14.25 -31.94
N THR A 55 28.22 -14.86 -32.32
CA THR A 55 28.00 -15.37 -33.68
C THR A 55 26.67 -14.88 -34.23
N GLY A 56 26.71 -14.35 -35.45
CA GLY A 56 25.55 -14.14 -36.29
C GLY A 56 25.98 -14.29 -37.75
N GLU A 57 25.20 -15.01 -38.55
CA GLU A 57 25.31 -15.05 -40.01
C GLU A 57 23.96 -15.60 -40.54
N THR A 58 23.23 -14.92 -41.41
CA THR A 58 23.34 -14.93 -42.89
C THR A 58 22.08 -14.18 -43.41
N THR A 59 21.96 -13.56 -44.59
CA THR A 59 22.85 -13.24 -45.73
C THR A 59 22.18 -12.10 -46.53
N GLY A 60 22.93 -11.27 -47.28
CA GLY A 60 22.33 -10.14 -48.00
C GLY A 60 23.27 -9.31 -48.87
N THR A 61 24.05 -9.96 -49.74
CA THR A 61 24.99 -9.35 -50.71
C THR A 61 24.35 -8.30 -51.63
N THR A 62 25.06 -7.19 -51.92
CA THR A 62 25.50 -6.76 -53.28
C THR A 62 26.35 -5.49 -53.21
N ALA A 63 27.42 -5.41 -54.01
CA ALA A 63 28.20 -4.19 -54.26
C ALA A 63 28.49 -4.06 -55.78
N GLY A 64 28.59 -2.81 -56.27
CA GLY A 64 28.94 -2.47 -57.66
C GLY A 64 28.55 -1.02 -57.99
N THR A 65 29.52 -0.08 -58.10
CA THR A 65 30.11 0.45 -59.37
C THR A 65 29.13 1.31 -60.18
N THR A 66 29.15 2.65 -60.06
CA THR A 66 30.01 3.67 -60.73
C THR A 66 29.39 4.24 -62.01
N ASP A 67 29.68 5.52 -62.30
CA ASP A 67 29.60 6.18 -63.62
C ASP A 67 28.18 6.46 -64.20
N ASP A 68 27.87 7.51 -64.96
CA ASP A 68 28.47 8.86 -65.17
C ASP A 68 27.44 9.79 -65.90
N ASP A 69 27.71 11.10 -65.88
CA ASP A 69 27.37 12.17 -66.85
C ASP A 69 25.92 12.47 -67.34
N GLY A 70 25.68 13.74 -67.74
CA GLY A 70 24.59 14.09 -68.66
C GLY A 70 23.66 15.28 -68.33
N SER A 71 24.20 16.50 -68.27
CA SER A 71 23.78 17.73 -69.02
C SER A 71 22.28 18.14 -69.12
N SER A 72 21.84 19.40 -69.12
CA SER A 72 22.47 20.75 -69.22
C SER A 72 21.59 21.77 -68.42
N ALA A 73 21.71 23.11 -68.42
CA ALA A 73 22.54 24.13 -69.09
C ALA A 73 22.62 25.40 -68.20
N PRO A 74 23.55 26.35 -68.43
CA PRO A 74 23.69 27.56 -67.60
C PRO A 74 23.07 28.83 -68.21
N ASP A 75 22.58 29.74 -67.35
CA ASP A 75 22.48 31.19 -67.62
C ASP A 75 22.75 31.96 -66.30
N PRO A 76 23.46 33.10 -66.27
CA PRO A 76 24.02 33.64 -65.04
C PRO A 76 23.28 34.86 -64.45
N THR A 77 23.73 35.26 -63.26
CA THR A 77 23.41 36.51 -62.52
C THR A 77 22.12 36.52 -61.68
N GLY A 78 22.28 36.80 -60.37
CA GLY A 78 21.18 37.05 -59.44
C GLY A 78 21.46 36.55 -58.02
N ASN A 79 21.83 37.45 -57.09
CA ASN A 79 22.06 37.14 -55.67
C ASN A 79 20.91 36.34 -55.04
N GLY A 80 21.23 35.18 -54.47
CA GLY A 80 20.33 34.42 -53.60
C GLY A 80 21.12 33.51 -52.67
N GLY A 81 21.09 33.77 -51.36
CA GLY A 81 21.69 32.89 -50.36
C GLY A 81 20.93 31.55 -50.25
N PRO A 82 21.53 30.51 -49.63
CA PRO A 82 20.91 29.20 -49.53
C PRO A 82 19.61 29.28 -48.73
N LYS A 83 18.48 29.02 -49.40
CA LYS A 83 17.21 28.74 -48.75
C LYS A 83 17.22 27.29 -48.28
N PHE A 84 17.28 27.10 -46.97
CA PHE A 84 16.93 25.83 -46.35
C PHE A 84 15.41 25.74 -46.28
N ASP A 85 14.80 24.91 -47.12
CA ASP A 85 13.40 24.54 -46.96
C ASP A 85 13.27 23.64 -45.72
N ILE A 86 12.94 24.27 -44.59
CA ILE A 86 12.53 23.56 -43.38
C ILE A 86 11.18 22.93 -43.68
N GLY A 87 11.18 21.61 -43.86
CA GLY A 87 9.95 20.84 -44.02
C GLY A 87 9.01 21.10 -42.85
N LYS A 88 7.69 21.11 -43.12
CA LYS A 88 6.67 21.25 -42.07
C LYS A 88 7.01 20.35 -40.89
N THR A 89 7.24 20.95 -39.74
CA THR A 89 7.15 20.25 -38.46
C THR A 89 5.81 19.53 -38.43
N PRO A 90 5.76 18.23 -38.04
CA PRO A 90 4.50 17.62 -37.65
C PRO A 90 3.84 18.55 -36.63
N ASP A 91 2.55 18.80 -36.81
CA ASP A 91 1.75 19.57 -35.86
C ASP A 91 1.74 18.75 -34.56
N ALA A 92 2.61 19.11 -33.63
CA ALA A 92 2.51 18.62 -32.26
C ALA A 92 1.16 19.13 -31.79
N GLY A 93 0.26 18.20 -31.45
CA GLY A 93 -1.11 18.53 -31.07
C GLY A 93 -1.14 19.53 -29.90
N PRO A 94 -2.32 20.08 -29.57
CA PRO A 94 -2.48 20.94 -28.41
C PRO A 94 -1.74 20.34 -27.21
N PRO A 95 -0.97 21.14 -26.43
CA PRO A 95 -0.42 20.66 -25.18
C PRO A 95 -1.51 19.99 -24.36
N PRO A 96 -1.22 18.90 -23.62
CA PRO A 96 -2.21 18.35 -22.69
C PRO A 96 -2.71 19.49 -21.79
N GLU A 97 -4.04 19.59 -21.67
CA GLU A 97 -4.66 20.50 -20.71
C GLU A 97 -4.15 20.11 -19.30
N PRO A 98 -3.75 21.07 -18.45
CA PRO A 98 -3.23 20.75 -17.12
C PRO A 98 -4.32 20.06 -16.30
N LYS A 99 -3.97 18.94 -15.64
CA LYS A 99 -4.93 18.17 -14.82
C LYS A 99 -5.56 19.03 -13.73
N ALA A 100 -6.86 18.86 -13.50
CA ALA A 100 -7.60 19.67 -12.54
C ALA A 100 -7.26 19.31 -11.09
N CYS A 101 -6.94 18.04 -10.80
CA CYS A 101 -6.38 17.63 -9.51
C CYS A 101 -4.84 17.72 -9.49
N LEU A 102 -4.29 18.62 -8.67
CA LEU A 102 -2.83 18.75 -8.44
C LEU A 102 -2.37 18.00 -7.19
N LYS A 103 -3.29 17.43 -6.42
CA LYS A 103 -3.03 16.78 -5.12
C LYS A 103 -3.94 15.57 -4.98
N VAL A 104 -3.42 14.48 -4.43
CA VAL A 104 -4.22 13.28 -4.11
C VAL A 104 -3.89 12.77 -2.72
N ASP A 105 -4.93 12.43 -1.96
CA ASP A 105 -4.83 11.80 -0.64
C ASP A 105 -5.38 10.37 -0.76
N LEU A 106 -4.52 9.36 -0.56
CA LEU A 106 -4.90 7.96 -0.58
C LEU A 106 -4.95 7.41 0.85
N LEU A 107 -6.14 7.01 1.30
CA LEU A 107 -6.32 6.33 2.57
C LEU A 107 -6.63 4.85 2.34
N PHE A 108 -5.76 3.98 2.84
CA PHE A 108 -5.98 2.55 2.88
C PHE A 108 -6.51 2.16 4.27
N VAL A 109 -7.72 1.60 4.31
CA VAL A 109 -8.27 0.89 5.45
C VAL A 109 -7.96 -0.59 5.21
N VAL A 110 -7.05 -1.13 6.02
CA VAL A 110 -6.58 -2.51 5.89
C VAL A 110 -7.06 -3.29 7.09
N ASP A 111 -7.88 -4.28 6.83
CA ASP A 111 -8.38 -5.17 7.85
C ASP A 111 -7.28 -6.03 8.49
N ASN A 112 -7.34 -6.13 9.83
CA ASN A 112 -6.43 -6.87 10.68
C ASN A 112 -7.08 -8.09 11.36
N SER A 113 -8.19 -8.58 10.79
CA SER A 113 -8.83 -9.88 11.08
C SER A 113 -7.82 -11.04 11.06
N SER A 114 -8.21 -12.19 11.62
CA SER A 114 -7.33 -13.36 11.68
C SER A 114 -7.11 -14.07 10.33
N SER A 115 -7.98 -13.82 9.34
CA SER A 115 -7.95 -14.43 8.00
C SER A 115 -7.10 -13.63 7.00
N MET A 116 -7.08 -12.30 7.13
CA MET A 116 -6.51 -11.29 6.20
C MET A 116 -5.01 -11.40 5.82
N LYS A 117 -4.33 -12.52 6.13
CA LYS A 117 -2.90 -12.67 5.89
C LYS A 117 -2.54 -12.70 4.40
N ASP A 118 -3.25 -13.49 3.62
CA ASP A 118 -2.91 -13.70 2.21
C ASP A 118 -3.32 -12.44 1.40
N GLU A 119 -4.37 -11.75 1.84
CA GLU A 119 -4.90 -10.49 1.35
C GLU A 119 -3.93 -9.32 1.62
N GLN A 120 -3.38 -9.22 2.83
CA GLN A 120 -2.32 -8.24 3.14
C GLN A 120 -1.05 -8.49 2.29
N ASP A 121 -0.62 -9.74 2.11
CA ASP A 121 0.52 -10.06 1.23
C ASP A 121 0.23 -9.69 -0.24
N ASN A 122 -1.00 -9.92 -0.71
CA ASN A 122 -1.45 -9.58 -2.06
C ASN A 122 -1.50 -8.06 -2.30
N LEU A 123 -2.00 -7.31 -1.32
CA LEU A 123 -1.99 -5.84 -1.30
C LEU A 123 -0.55 -5.30 -1.39
N VAL A 124 0.35 -5.81 -0.56
CA VAL A 124 1.77 -5.44 -0.55
C VAL A 124 2.47 -5.78 -1.86
N ALA A 125 2.17 -6.93 -2.46
CA ALA A 125 2.72 -7.35 -3.76
C ALA A 125 2.18 -6.52 -4.94
N SER A 126 0.95 -6.02 -4.84
CA SER A 126 0.29 -5.26 -5.91
C SER A 126 0.62 -3.77 -5.88
N PHE A 127 0.83 -3.20 -4.70
CA PHE A 127 1.04 -1.76 -4.50
C PHE A 127 2.19 -1.13 -5.33
N PRO A 128 3.36 -1.76 -5.52
CA PRO A 128 4.45 -1.17 -6.31
C PRO A 128 4.08 -0.85 -7.76
N GLY A 129 3.21 -1.66 -8.38
CA GLY A 129 2.67 -1.39 -9.71
C GLY A 129 1.65 -0.24 -9.68
N PHE A 130 0.70 -0.31 -8.75
CA PHE A 130 -0.32 0.72 -8.56
C PHE A 130 0.28 2.12 -8.34
N VAL A 131 1.23 2.25 -7.41
CA VAL A 131 1.83 3.56 -7.10
C VAL A 131 2.71 4.07 -8.24
N GLN A 132 3.38 3.18 -8.98
CA GLN A 132 4.11 3.54 -10.18
C GLN A 132 3.18 4.06 -11.29
N GLU A 133 2.02 3.42 -11.50
CA GLU A 133 1.03 3.86 -12.48
C GLU A 133 0.36 5.18 -12.07
N ILE A 134 0.04 5.36 -10.77
CA ILE A 134 -0.42 6.66 -10.25
C ILE A 134 0.61 7.76 -10.52
N GLN A 135 1.89 7.54 -10.21
CA GLN A 135 2.95 8.54 -10.46
C GLN A 135 3.19 8.81 -11.95
N GLN A 136 2.87 7.85 -12.84
CA GLN A 136 3.01 7.99 -14.28
C GLN A 136 1.78 8.60 -14.98
N GLN A 137 0.58 8.44 -14.43
CA GLN A 137 -0.62 9.08 -14.96
C GLN A 137 -0.82 10.45 -14.36
N LEU A 138 -0.57 10.60 -13.06
CA LEU A 138 -0.68 11.85 -12.33
C LEU A 138 0.66 12.59 -12.29
N VAL A 139 1.37 12.68 -13.42
CA VAL A 139 2.66 13.41 -13.52
C VAL A 139 2.51 14.90 -13.19
N ASP A 140 1.30 15.43 -13.36
CA ASP A 140 0.91 16.80 -13.00
C ASP A 140 0.42 16.93 -11.54
N ALA A 141 0.23 15.83 -10.81
CA ALA A 141 -0.07 15.91 -9.38
C ALA A 141 1.23 16.24 -8.61
N GLU A 142 1.31 17.48 -8.15
CA GLU A 142 2.44 18.04 -7.44
C GLU A 142 2.68 17.40 -6.06
N SER A 143 1.67 16.75 -5.45
CA SER A 143 1.82 16.12 -4.13
C SER A 143 0.83 14.99 -3.80
N LEU A 144 1.35 13.87 -3.34
CA LEU A 144 0.64 12.69 -2.88
C LEU A 144 0.75 12.55 -1.36
N HIS A 145 -0.35 12.26 -0.68
CA HIS A 145 -0.34 11.74 0.69
C HIS A 145 -0.83 10.30 0.68
N ILE A 146 -0.14 9.37 1.32
CA ILE A 146 -0.58 7.97 1.46
C ILE A 146 -0.60 7.59 2.94
N GLY A 147 -1.76 7.15 3.41
CA GLY A 147 -2.01 6.73 4.78
C GLY A 147 -2.57 5.31 4.87
N VAL A 148 -2.29 4.64 5.99
CA VAL A 148 -2.85 3.32 6.33
C VAL A 148 -3.48 3.38 7.72
N VAL A 149 -4.66 2.78 7.90
CA VAL A 149 -5.34 2.55 9.18
C VAL A 149 -5.86 1.11 9.25
N SER A 150 -6.00 0.54 10.45
CA SER A 150 -6.73 -0.74 10.63
C SER A 150 -8.25 -0.53 10.69
N THR A 151 -9.00 -1.63 10.69
CA THR A 151 -10.45 -1.67 10.92
C THR A 151 -10.84 -1.50 12.40
N ASP A 152 -9.88 -1.47 13.32
CA ASP A 152 -10.11 -1.52 14.77
C ASP A 152 -9.31 -0.47 15.59
N LYS A 153 -9.22 -0.65 16.91
CA LYS A 153 -8.36 0.15 17.78
C LYS A 153 -6.94 -0.40 17.77
N TYR A 154 -6.17 -0.06 16.75
CA TYR A 154 -4.85 -0.63 16.53
C TYR A 154 -3.87 -0.47 17.71
N GLU A 155 -3.63 -1.55 18.47
CA GLU A 155 -2.69 -1.59 19.61
C GLU A 155 -1.21 -1.81 19.18
N GLY A 156 -0.94 -1.94 17.88
CA GLY A 156 0.42 -2.12 17.33
C GLY A 156 1.16 -0.82 17.01
N ASN A 157 0.54 0.34 17.26
CA ASN A 157 1.05 1.65 16.82
C ASN A 157 1.96 2.32 17.87
N GLU A 158 2.73 3.33 17.46
CA GLU A 158 3.51 4.11 18.42
C GLU A 158 2.64 5.07 19.25
N ASN A 159 3.03 5.29 20.51
CA ASN A 159 2.39 6.28 21.37
C ASN A 159 2.58 7.71 20.83
N PRO A 160 1.56 8.59 20.86
CA PRO A 160 0.27 8.47 21.57
C PRO A 160 -0.89 7.92 20.72
N CYS A 161 -0.62 7.35 19.54
CA CYS A 161 -1.64 6.89 18.58
C CYS A 161 -1.95 5.38 18.65
N ASP A 162 -1.36 4.73 19.66
CA ASP A 162 -1.67 3.39 20.15
C ASP A 162 -3.13 3.30 20.65
N GLY A 163 -3.87 2.28 20.20
CA GLY A 163 -5.28 2.05 20.56
C GLY A 163 -6.28 3.06 19.99
N VAL A 164 -5.88 3.90 19.03
CA VAL A 164 -6.72 4.94 18.41
C VAL A 164 -7.31 4.43 17.09
N LEU A 165 -8.60 4.07 17.10
CA LEU A 165 -9.37 3.76 15.88
C LEU A 165 -9.32 4.94 14.89
N GLY A 166 -8.82 4.67 13.69
CA GLY A 166 -8.54 5.64 12.62
C GLY A 166 -7.17 6.33 12.72
N GLY A 167 -6.32 5.99 13.70
CA GLY A 167 -4.99 6.55 13.85
C GLY A 167 -4.01 5.97 12.83
N LEU A 168 -3.37 6.83 12.03
CA LEU A 168 -2.45 6.40 10.97
C LEU A 168 -1.29 5.54 11.51
N VAL A 169 -1.00 4.46 10.79
CA VAL A 169 0.00 3.44 11.13
C VAL A 169 1.41 3.95 10.80
N THR A 170 2.26 4.08 11.82
CA THR A 170 3.71 4.37 11.66
C THR A 170 4.60 3.30 12.29
N GLN A 171 4.01 2.40 13.08
CA GLN A 171 4.62 1.21 13.65
C GLN A 171 3.62 0.07 13.55
N THR A 172 4.10 -1.16 13.40
CA THR A 172 3.31 -2.38 13.50
C THR A 172 3.87 -3.32 14.57
N ASP A 173 2.99 -4.12 15.16
CA ASP A 173 3.32 -5.24 16.05
C ASP A 173 2.19 -6.29 15.98
N GLY A 174 2.38 -7.46 16.58
CA GLY A 174 1.40 -8.54 16.59
C GLY A 174 1.60 -9.57 15.48
N SER A 175 0.73 -10.58 15.46
CA SER A 175 0.91 -11.79 14.63
C SER A 175 0.80 -11.45 13.14
N ASN A 176 1.77 -11.92 12.37
CA ASN A 176 1.90 -11.70 10.93
C ASN A 176 2.02 -10.24 10.45
N SER A 177 2.16 -9.28 11.37
CA SER A 177 2.51 -7.90 11.01
C SER A 177 3.93 -7.80 10.46
N SER A 178 4.31 -6.65 9.90
CA SER A 178 5.71 -6.35 9.57
C SER A 178 6.63 -6.22 10.79
N ASN A 179 6.05 -6.10 12.00
CA ASN A 179 6.69 -5.91 13.31
C ASN A 179 7.85 -4.89 13.28
N GLN A 180 7.55 -3.70 12.75
CA GLN A 180 8.54 -2.70 12.41
C GLN A 180 8.06 -1.28 12.66
N TYR A 181 9.01 -0.37 12.89
CA TYR A 181 8.80 1.06 12.75
C TYR A 181 8.82 1.41 11.26
N CYS A 182 7.66 1.69 10.70
CA CYS A 182 7.47 2.05 9.29
C CYS A 182 7.85 3.51 9.01
N GLY A 183 7.85 4.39 10.02
CA GLY A 183 8.40 5.73 9.95
C GLY A 183 9.92 5.83 10.20
N PRO A 184 10.45 7.04 10.46
CA PRO A 184 9.81 8.31 10.13
C PRO A 184 9.67 8.47 8.61
N PHE A 185 8.54 9.03 8.17
CA PHE A 185 8.30 9.43 6.78
C PHE A 185 8.93 10.80 6.50
N VAL A 186 9.18 11.12 5.22
CA VAL A 186 9.90 12.36 4.83
C VAL A 186 9.18 13.63 5.29
N SER A 187 7.85 13.61 5.31
CA SER A 187 7.00 14.70 5.82
C SER A 187 7.20 15.03 7.31
N GLY A 188 7.75 14.09 8.10
CA GLY A 188 7.72 14.13 9.57
C GLY A 188 6.31 13.96 10.16
N LYS A 189 5.32 13.56 9.35
CA LYS A 189 3.95 13.24 9.76
C LYS A 189 3.73 11.72 9.76
N ARG A 190 2.50 11.28 10.07
CA ARG A 190 2.10 9.85 10.09
C ARG A 190 1.69 9.29 8.71
N TYR A 191 1.91 10.04 7.63
CA TYR A 191 1.62 9.62 6.26
C TYR A 191 2.87 9.77 5.38
N MET A 192 2.92 8.92 4.36
CA MET A 192 3.96 8.90 3.34
C MET A 192 3.69 9.96 2.27
N THR A 193 4.76 10.47 1.65
CA THR A 193 4.66 11.42 0.51
C THR A 193 5.42 10.91 -0.71
N GLU A 194 5.30 11.61 -1.84
CA GLU A 194 6.02 11.29 -3.08
C GLU A 194 7.57 11.31 -2.96
N GLN A 195 8.12 11.82 -1.84
CA GLN A 195 9.55 11.76 -1.54
C GLN A 195 9.97 10.52 -0.72
N ASP A 196 9.02 9.76 -0.17
CA ASP A 196 9.30 8.50 0.52
C ASP A 196 9.58 7.35 -0.47
N ASP A 197 10.27 6.31 0.00
CA ASP A 197 10.28 5.01 -0.70
C ASP A 197 8.91 4.35 -0.48
N LEU A 198 7.93 4.76 -1.29
CA LEU A 198 6.53 4.35 -1.15
C LEU A 198 6.36 2.83 -1.13
N ALA A 199 7.09 2.09 -1.97
CA ALA A 199 7.00 0.64 -2.00
C ALA A 199 7.44 0.01 -0.67
N THR A 200 8.60 0.39 -0.13
CA THR A 200 9.09 -0.13 1.16
C THR A 200 8.25 0.35 2.35
N ARG A 201 7.87 1.63 2.36
CA ARG A 201 7.15 2.26 3.47
C ARG A 201 5.70 1.80 3.56
N PHE A 202 5.01 1.68 2.43
CA PHE A 202 3.66 1.13 2.38
C PHE A 202 3.67 -0.36 2.72
N ALA A 203 4.62 -1.15 2.19
CA ALA A 203 4.73 -2.56 2.52
C ALA A 203 4.84 -2.80 4.04
N CYS A 204 5.59 -1.95 4.74
CA CYS A 204 5.64 -1.99 6.20
C CYS A 204 4.28 -1.63 6.83
N ALA A 205 3.68 -0.49 6.47
CA ALA A 205 2.49 0.03 7.13
C ALA A 205 1.21 -0.78 6.83
N ALA A 206 1.10 -1.37 5.63
CA ALA A 206 -0.03 -2.19 5.20
C ALA A 206 -0.03 -3.60 5.80
N GLN A 207 1.11 -4.11 6.25
CA GLN A 207 1.18 -5.35 7.04
C GLN A 207 0.86 -5.05 8.52
N VAL A 208 -0.38 -4.63 8.76
CA VAL A 208 -0.96 -4.38 10.09
C VAL A 208 -1.07 -5.66 10.93
N GLY A 209 -0.98 -6.83 10.29
CA GLY A 209 -1.05 -8.13 10.96
C GLY A 209 -2.48 -8.60 11.17
N THR A 210 -2.63 -9.65 11.98
CA THR A 210 -3.82 -10.52 12.02
C THR A 210 -4.24 -10.78 13.47
N SER A 211 -4.23 -9.73 14.28
CA SER A 211 -4.46 -9.78 15.73
C SER A 211 -5.52 -8.77 16.18
N GLY A 212 -6.38 -8.35 15.26
CA GLY A 212 -7.47 -7.41 15.52
C GLY A 212 -8.65 -7.98 16.32
N ASP A 213 -9.55 -7.09 16.69
CA ASP A 213 -10.85 -7.40 17.32
C ASP A 213 -11.87 -7.80 16.24
N SER A 214 -12.64 -8.88 16.47
CA SER A 214 -13.69 -9.38 15.57
C SER A 214 -14.95 -8.49 15.52
N ASN A 215 -14.80 -7.20 15.80
CA ASN A 215 -15.88 -6.21 15.88
C ASN A 215 -15.41 -4.99 15.07
N GLU A 216 -15.13 -5.27 13.81
CA GLU A 216 -14.41 -4.42 12.86
C GLU A 216 -15.27 -3.25 12.39
N LYS A 217 -14.61 -2.16 12.00
CA LYS A 217 -15.24 -0.86 11.72
C LYS A 217 -14.58 -0.12 10.55
N PRO A 218 -14.38 -0.74 9.37
CA PRO A 218 -13.65 -0.11 8.26
C PRO A 218 -14.09 1.33 7.94
N LEU A 219 -15.39 1.59 7.84
CA LEU A 219 -15.93 2.89 7.50
C LEU A 219 -15.84 3.87 8.67
N GLN A 220 -16.09 3.45 9.91
CA GLN A 220 -15.84 4.32 11.07
C GLN A 220 -14.34 4.65 11.23
N ALA A 221 -13.44 3.71 10.93
CA ALA A 221 -12.00 3.95 10.91
C ALA A 221 -11.63 4.99 9.85
N ALA A 222 -12.16 4.87 8.63
CA ALA A 222 -11.98 5.84 7.55
C ALA A 222 -12.45 7.24 7.95
N LEU A 223 -13.69 7.36 8.41
CA LEU A 223 -14.31 8.63 8.82
C LEU A 223 -13.56 9.27 9.98
N ARG A 224 -13.11 8.47 10.96
CA ARG A 224 -12.26 8.94 12.07
C ARG A 224 -10.90 9.41 11.59
N ALA A 225 -10.30 8.70 10.64
CA ALA A 225 -8.97 9.01 10.12
C ALA A 225 -8.93 10.32 9.33
N LEU A 226 -10.01 10.60 8.60
CA LEU A 226 -10.20 11.79 7.78
C LEU A 226 -10.86 12.95 8.57
N GLY A 227 -11.58 12.64 9.64
CA GLY A 227 -12.33 13.59 10.43
C GLY A 227 -11.46 14.55 11.27
N PRO A 228 -12.03 15.67 11.74
CA PRO A 228 -11.31 16.68 12.51
C PRO A 228 -10.79 16.16 13.86
N ASP A 229 -11.35 15.08 14.39
CA ASP A 229 -10.88 14.46 15.64
C ASP A 229 -9.42 13.98 15.52
N LEU A 230 -9.00 13.50 14.35
CA LEU A 230 -7.62 13.02 14.11
C LEU A 230 -6.82 13.88 13.13
N ALA A 231 -7.44 14.61 12.20
CA ALA A 231 -6.72 15.38 11.18
C ALA A 231 -6.17 16.75 11.65
N GLN A 232 -6.58 17.23 12.83
CA GLN A 232 -6.22 18.56 13.36
C GLN A 232 -4.79 18.64 13.95
N PRO A 233 -4.22 19.85 14.10
CA PRO A 233 -2.87 20.05 14.67
C PRO A 233 -2.66 19.37 16.03
N GLY A 234 -1.58 18.57 16.13
CA GLY A 234 -1.23 17.81 17.33
C GLY A 234 -2.00 16.51 17.54
N GLN A 235 -2.91 16.15 16.62
CA GLN A 235 -3.58 14.85 16.60
C GLN A 235 -2.84 13.86 15.69
N CYS A 236 -3.22 12.58 15.75
CA CYS A 236 -2.52 11.52 15.03
C CYS A 236 -2.36 11.80 13.54
N ASN A 237 -3.43 12.21 12.86
CA ASN A 237 -3.45 12.31 11.40
C ASN A 237 -3.22 13.76 10.94
N GLU A 238 -2.53 14.58 11.75
CA GLU A 238 -2.29 15.99 11.47
C GLU A 238 -1.81 16.23 10.04
N GLY A 239 -2.62 16.95 9.26
CA GLY A 239 -2.30 17.36 7.89
C GLY A 239 -2.42 16.27 6.83
N PHE A 240 -2.96 15.09 7.16
CA PHE A 240 -3.16 14.01 6.20
C PHE A 240 -4.19 14.37 5.12
N VAL A 241 -5.43 14.67 5.49
CA VAL A 241 -6.45 15.05 4.50
C VAL A 241 -6.39 16.54 4.18
N ARG A 242 -6.51 16.86 2.90
CA ARG A 242 -6.47 18.21 2.33
C ARG A 242 -7.80 18.50 1.64
N GLU A 243 -8.36 19.69 1.91
CA GLU A 243 -9.61 20.12 1.27
C GLU A 243 -9.45 20.19 -0.27
N ASP A 244 -8.28 20.60 -0.75
CA ASP A 244 -7.94 20.82 -2.16
C ASP A 244 -7.22 19.64 -2.87
N ALA A 245 -7.34 18.43 -2.33
CA ALA A 245 -6.88 17.19 -2.98
C ALA A 245 -8.05 16.30 -3.46
N LEU A 246 -7.84 15.44 -4.46
CA LEU A 246 -8.72 14.31 -4.72
C LEU A 246 -8.57 13.28 -3.60
N LEU A 247 -9.67 12.80 -3.01
CA LEU A 247 -9.63 11.75 -2.00
C LEU A 247 -9.82 10.39 -2.67
N VAL A 248 -8.91 9.44 -2.44
CA VAL A 248 -9.06 8.03 -2.82
C VAL A 248 -9.14 7.21 -1.53
N LEU A 249 -10.33 6.71 -1.22
CA LEU A 249 -10.56 5.79 -0.11
C LEU A 249 -10.45 4.36 -0.64
N VAL A 250 -9.52 3.58 -0.10
CA VAL A 250 -9.35 2.15 -0.40
C VAL A 250 -9.72 1.35 0.84
N VAL A 251 -10.69 0.45 0.73
CA VAL A 251 -11.10 -0.45 1.82
C VAL A 251 -10.78 -1.88 1.41
N ILE A 252 -10.07 -2.62 2.27
CA ILE A 252 -9.77 -4.04 2.09
C ILE A 252 -10.17 -4.79 3.37
N THR A 253 -11.19 -5.65 3.30
CA THR A 253 -11.71 -6.48 4.42
C THR A 253 -12.42 -7.72 3.89
N ASP A 254 -12.28 -8.85 4.60
CA ASP A 254 -12.98 -10.10 4.29
C ASP A 254 -14.30 -10.27 5.07
N GLU A 255 -14.67 -9.28 5.90
CA GLU A 255 -15.84 -9.28 6.78
C GLU A 255 -16.93 -8.28 6.31
N GLU A 256 -18.10 -8.29 6.97
CA GLU A 256 -19.20 -7.33 6.77
C GLU A 256 -18.98 -6.05 7.59
N GLU A 257 -19.61 -4.93 7.20
CA GLU A 257 -19.55 -3.68 7.98
C GLU A 257 -20.67 -3.60 9.03
N ASP A 258 -20.68 -4.57 9.96
CA ASP A 258 -21.67 -4.68 11.03
C ASP A 258 -21.31 -3.84 12.28
N GLY A 259 -20.03 -3.51 12.44
CA GLY A 259 -19.48 -2.91 13.65
C GLY A 259 -19.46 -1.37 13.64
N SER A 260 -19.44 -0.69 12.49
CA SER A 260 -19.51 0.78 12.44
C SER A 260 -20.90 1.30 12.80
N SER A 261 -20.93 2.41 13.55
CA SER A 261 -22.19 3.14 13.78
C SER A 261 -22.61 3.95 12.55
N GLY A 262 -23.90 3.97 12.26
CA GLY A 262 -24.49 4.64 11.09
C GLY A 262 -24.90 3.63 10.01
N ASP A 263 -25.34 4.13 8.88
CA ASP A 263 -25.67 3.35 7.68
C ASP A 263 -24.94 3.93 6.44
N PRO A 264 -24.85 3.20 5.31
CA PRO A 264 -24.16 3.66 4.10
C PRO A 264 -24.46 5.11 3.66
N PRO A 265 -25.72 5.61 3.71
CA PRO A 265 -26.01 6.99 3.39
C PRO A 265 -25.43 8.01 4.37
N ASP A 266 -25.25 7.67 5.65
CA ASP A 266 -24.64 8.57 6.64
C ASP A 266 -23.15 8.75 6.33
N TRP A 267 -22.43 7.65 6.11
CA TRP A 267 -21.00 7.66 5.78
C TRP A 267 -20.71 8.36 4.45
N PHE A 268 -21.55 8.12 3.43
CA PHE A 268 -21.51 8.86 2.17
C PHE A 268 -21.65 10.37 2.40
N ASN A 269 -22.67 10.80 3.13
CA ASN A 269 -22.90 12.23 3.40
C ASN A 269 -21.75 12.86 4.20
N GLU A 270 -21.13 12.13 5.12
CA GLU A 270 -20.00 12.64 5.92
C GLU A 270 -18.73 12.84 5.07
N LEU A 271 -18.38 11.90 4.19
CA LEU A 271 -17.26 12.08 3.25
C LEU A 271 -17.53 13.17 2.21
N VAL A 272 -18.74 13.22 1.65
CA VAL A 272 -19.12 14.28 0.71
C VAL A 272 -19.05 15.66 1.38
N ALA A 273 -19.47 15.79 2.65
CA ALA A 273 -19.32 17.01 3.43
C ALA A 273 -17.85 17.40 3.67
N LEU A 274 -16.98 16.43 3.98
CA LEU A 274 -15.54 16.64 4.12
C LEU A 274 -14.89 17.21 2.85
N LYS A 275 -15.40 16.83 1.66
CA LYS A 275 -14.95 17.35 0.36
C LYS A 275 -15.81 18.50 -0.17
N GLY A 276 -16.33 19.33 0.74
CA GLY A 276 -17.01 20.59 0.40
C GLY A 276 -18.41 20.42 -0.21
N GLY A 277 -19.02 19.24 -0.09
CA GLY A 277 -20.27 18.89 -0.76
C GLY A 277 -20.08 18.35 -2.19
N ILE A 278 -18.84 18.10 -2.61
CA ILE A 278 -18.50 17.70 -3.98
C ILE A 278 -18.15 16.21 -4.00
N GLU A 279 -19.16 15.39 -4.30
CA GLU A 279 -19.02 13.92 -4.36
C GLU A 279 -17.96 13.47 -5.37
N THR A 280 -17.90 14.11 -6.55
CA THR A 280 -16.93 13.80 -7.61
C THR A 280 -15.46 14.06 -7.23
N ASN A 281 -15.18 14.64 -6.07
CA ASN A 281 -13.82 14.77 -5.52
C ASN A 281 -13.40 13.55 -4.67
N ILE A 282 -14.19 12.48 -4.69
CA ILE A 282 -13.98 11.24 -3.93
C ILE A 282 -13.99 10.06 -4.91
N VAL A 283 -13.03 9.17 -4.74
CA VAL A 283 -12.94 7.86 -5.39
C VAL A 283 -13.02 6.80 -4.29
N THR A 284 -13.83 5.77 -4.46
CA THR A 284 -14.01 4.71 -3.47
C THR A 284 -13.68 3.36 -4.10
N LEU A 285 -12.64 2.71 -3.61
CA LEU A 285 -12.14 1.43 -4.09
C LEU A 285 -12.34 0.38 -2.98
N ALA A 286 -13.17 -0.63 -3.20
CA ALA A 286 -13.45 -1.67 -2.21
C ALA A 286 -12.97 -3.04 -2.72
N LEU A 287 -11.98 -3.63 -2.06
CA LEU A 287 -11.59 -5.05 -2.22
C LEU A 287 -12.25 -5.83 -1.08
N ILE A 288 -13.38 -6.44 -1.37
CA ILE A 288 -14.29 -7.06 -0.39
C ILE A 288 -14.81 -8.40 -0.91
N GLY A 289 -15.64 -9.10 -0.13
CA GLY A 289 -16.52 -10.14 -0.69
C GLY A 289 -17.75 -9.51 -1.36
N PRO A 290 -17.89 -9.56 -2.71
CA PRO A 290 -19.07 -9.05 -3.40
C PRO A 290 -20.21 -10.08 -3.42
N GLU A 291 -21.39 -9.72 -3.93
CA GLU A 291 -22.59 -10.62 -3.97
C GLU A 291 -22.37 -11.98 -4.65
N ASN A 292 -21.37 -12.09 -5.53
CA ASN A 292 -20.99 -13.32 -6.19
C ASN A 292 -19.46 -13.52 -6.03
N PRO A 293 -19.00 -13.96 -4.85
CA PRO A 293 -17.58 -14.10 -4.56
C PRO A 293 -17.01 -15.29 -5.33
N GLU A 294 -15.84 -15.13 -5.96
CA GLU A 294 -15.19 -16.25 -6.66
C GLU A 294 -14.75 -17.36 -5.68
N CYS A 295 -14.55 -17.00 -4.42
CA CYS A 295 -14.29 -17.87 -3.28
C CYS A 295 -15.58 -18.13 -2.46
N ALA A 296 -16.24 -19.26 -2.68
CA ALA A 296 -17.55 -19.57 -2.07
C ALA A 296 -17.57 -19.78 -0.52
N SER A 297 -16.52 -19.38 0.22
CA SER A 297 -16.46 -19.42 1.69
C SER A 297 -15.27 -18.68 2.34
N ALA A 298 -14.55 -17.81 1.61
CA ALA A 298 -13.30 -17.20 2.14
C ALA A 298 -13.44 -15.73 2.57
N ALA A 299 -14.58 -15.10 2.29
CA ALA A 299 -14.97 -13.78 2.75
C ALA A 299 -16.49 -13.77 2.95
N GLU A 300 -16.99 -12.96 3.88
CA GLU A 300 -18.40 -12.60 3.97
C GLU A 300 -18.78 -11.63 2.83
N ILE A 301 -20.06 -11.58 2.48
CA ILE A 301 -20.56 -10.61 1.49
C ILE A 301 -20.79 -9.28 2.21
N ALA A 302 -19.91 -8.31 1.95
CA ALA A 302 -19.88 -7.02 2.64
C ALA A 302 -20.97 -6.05 2.13
N HIS A 303 -22.25 -6.44 2.29
CA HIS A 303 -23.41 -5.75 1.73
C HIS A 303 -23.42 -4.23 2.00
N ARG A 304 -23.10 -3.78 3.22
CA ARG A 304 -23.10 -2.34 3.55
C ARG A 304 -21.93 -1.59 2.90
N ILE A 305 -20.81 -2.26 2.61
CA ILE A 305 -19.67 -1.67 1.88
C ILE A 305 -19.97 -1.60 0.38
N ILE A 306 -20.67 -2.61 -0.18
CA ILE A 306 -21.20 -2.60 -1.55
C ILE A 306 -22.15 -1.40 -1.73
N ASP A 307 -23.19 -1.33 -0.90
CA ASP A 307 -24.19 -0.23 -0.92
C ASP A 307 -23.49 1.14 -0.82
N PHE A 308 -22.50 1.28 0.07
CA PHE A 308 -21.74 2.51 0.25
C PHE A 308 -20.89 2.88 -0.99
N ALA A 309 -20.15 1.92 -1.56
CA ALA A 309 -19.29 2.18 -2.70
C ALA A 309 -20.09 2.51 -3.97
N GLU A 310 -21.23 1.86 -4.19
CA GLU A 310 -22.13 2.13 -5.34
C GLU A 310 -22.84 3.48 -5.25
N MET A 311 -22.82 4.18 -4.11
CA MET A 311 -23.33 5.55 -4.01
C MET A 311 -22.42 6.59 -4.69
N PHE A 312 -21.14 6.27 -4.94
CA PHE A 312 -20.18 7.18 -5.57
C PHE A 312 -20.13 7.03 -7.08
N THR A 313 -20.05 8.16 -7.80
CA THR A 313 -19.80 8.25 -9.24
C THR A 313 -18.49 7.55 -9.63
N TYR A 314 -17.49 7.59 -8.73
CA TYR A 314 -16.19 6.96 -8.89
C TYR A 314 -15.99 5.81 -7.87
N GLY A 315 -17.03 5.01 -7.68
CA GLY A 315 -16.99 3.75 -6.92
C GLY A 315 -16.55 2.54 -7.77
N SER A 316 -15.65 1.72 -7.25
CA SER A 316 -15.20 0.46 -7.85
C SER A 316 -15.12 -0.65 -6.80
N ILE A 317 -15.72 -1.81 -7.10
CA ILE A 317 -15.72 -2.99 -6.24
C ILE A 317 -14.92 -4.12 -6.92
N GLY A 318 -14.00 -4.71 -6.17
CA GLY A 318 -13.16 -5.84 -6.57
C GLY A 318 -13.29 -7.02 -5.60
N GLN A 319 -12.84 -8.18 -6.06
CA GLN A 319 -12.87 -9.45 -5.29
C GLN A 319 -11.66 -9.51 -4.34
N ILE A 320 -11.89 -9.56 -3.03
CA ILE A 320 -10.77 -9.66 -2.04
C ILE A 320 -9.99 -10.98 -2.16
N CYS A 321 -10.64 -12.06 -2.59
CA CYS A 321 -9.98 -13.34 -2.83
C CYS A 321 -9.42 -13.51 -4.26
N ALA A 322 -9.29 -12.42 -5.02
CA ALA A 322 -8.62 -12.45 -6.32
C ALA A 322 -7.16 -12.88 -6.16
N ALA A 323 -6.67 -13.78 -7.02
CA ALA A 323 -5.30 -14.28 -6.98
C ALA A 323 -4.19 -13.20 -7.15
N SER A 324 -4.58 -11.99 -7.55
CA SER A 324 -3.74 -10.77 -7.53
C SER A 324 -4.66 -9.55 -7.51
N PHE A 325 -4.34 -8.51 -6.74
CA PHE A 325 -5.04 -7.22 -6.79
C PHE A 325 -4.55 -6.30 -7.91
N GLN A 326 -3.46 -6.65 -8.61
CA GLN A 326 -2.91 -5.84 -9.70
C GLN A 326 -3.94 -5.50 -10.80
N PRO A 327 -4.83 -6.40 -11.27
CA PRO A 327 -5.83 -6.05 -12.28
C PRO A 327 -6.83 -5.02 -11.78
N PHE A 328 -7.32 -5.18 -10.54
CA PHE A 328 -8.25 -4.22 -9.92
C PHE A 328 -7.60 -2.85 -9.75
N PHE A 329 -6.36 -2.80 -9.24
CA PHE A 329 -5.64 -1.55 -9.08
C PHE A 329 -5.32 -0.88 -10.42
N HIS A 330 -5.01 -1.64 -11.48
CA HIS A 330 -4.82 -1.13 -12.84
C HIS A 330 -6.10 -0.51 -13.40
N ASP A 331 -7.23 -1.20 -13.30
CA ASP A 331 -8.53 -0.68 -13.75
C ASP A 331 -8.95 0.57 -12.95
N ALA A 332 -8.64 0.60 -11.65
CA ALA A 332 -8.89 1.73 -10.77
C ALA A 332 -8.10 2.99 -11.15
N ILE A 333 -6.94 2.88 -11.81
CA ILE A 333 -6.20 4.04 -12.33
C ILE A 333 -7.07 4.86 -13.29
N ALA A 334 -7.84 4.22 -14.17
CA ALA A 334 -8.71 4.92 -15.12
C ALA A 334 -9.87 5.66 -14.42
N VAL A 335 -10.35 5.14 -13.28
CA VAL A 335 -11.39 5.78 -12.46
C VAL A 335 -10.81 6.98 -11.70
N ILE A 336 -9.62 6.84 -11.11
CA ILE A 336 -8.89 7.95 -10.47
C ILE A 336 -8.58 9.06 -11.49
N ASP A 337 -8.18 8.70 -12.71
CA ASP A 337 -7.86 9.66 -13.77
C ASP A 337 -9.09 10.48 -14.18
N GLN A 338 -10.23 9.82 -14.42
CA GLN A 338 -11.50 10.51 -14.71
C GLN A 338 -11.96 11.41 -13.56
N ALA A 339 -11.80 10.98 -12.30
CA ALA A 339 -12.09 11.82 -11.14
C ALA A 339 -11.14 13.02 -11.07
N CYS A 340 -9.87 12.85 -11.43
CA CYS A 340 -8.87 13.92 -11.48
C CYS A 340 -9.15 14.95 -12.60
N GLU A 341 -9.62 14.50 -13.77
CA GLU A 341 -10.05 15.38 -14.88
C GLU A 341 -11.27 16.23 -14.51
N ASN A 342 -12.20 15.67 -13.71
CA ASN A 342 -13.44 16.32 -13.29
C ASN A 342 -13.36 16.94 -11.88
N PHE A 343 -12.16 17.01 -11.29
CA PHE A 343 -11.95 17.54 -9.95
C PHE A 343 -12.34 19.03 -9.88
N VAL A 344 -13.11 19.39 -8.85
CA VAL A 344 -13.54 20.77 -8.61
C VAL A 344 -12.89 21.27 -7.32
N PRO A 345 -11.89 22.18 -7.38
CA PRO A 345 -11.29 22.74 -6.18
C PRO A 345 -12.33 23.40 -5.24
N PRO A 346 -12.15 23.33 -3.91
CA PRO A 346 -12.99 24.08 -2.97
C PRO A 346 -12.88 25.59 -3.25
N GLY A 347 -14.01 26.30 -3.18
CA GLY A 347 -14.16 27.72 -3.56
C GLY A 347 -14.12 28.72 -2.41
#